data_AF-A0A819SQZ7-F1
#
_entry.id   AF-A0A819SQZ7-F1
#
_cell.length_a   1.000
_cell.length_b   1.000
_cell.length_c   1.000
_cell.angle_alpha   90.00
_cell.angle_beta   90.00
_cell.angle_gamma   90.00
#
_symmetry.space_group_name_H-M   'P 1'
#
loop_
_entity.id
_entity.type
_entity.pdbx_description
1 polymer ?
#
loop_
_entity_poly.entity_id
_entity_poly.type
_entity_poly.pdbx_seq_one_letter_code
_entity_poly.pdbx_strand_id
1 'polypeptide(L)'
;MQLHCLNAEDVGSALRNQLDNKGYIYLKQVLPEEDVLKAKVADITPLHFLEYLQHLNDTGVITKQIFSSSYIDGILSDSCDIGSIPSLEGSNPITNHPAMLHVIENPYLYDIFTSIFHGIHPVTFDYKWLRTMYHGGNTGCHMDRVYMNRGSSELLTCWIPLDNIALDMSVLAILEGSHRMDRSENDIYTKLQHTYADMDVERDKLQGTGWFTEDPMEFYHLNEACQSCDSHPVWKTTGDF
;
A
#
# COMPACT_ATOMS: atom_id res chain seq x y z
N MET A 1 8.87 -20.02 -1.37
CA MET A 1 8.18 -21.28 -0.98
C MET A 1 7.61 -21.90 -2.26
N GLN A 2 8.00 -23.12 -2.63
CA GLN A 2 7.42 -23.80 -3.79
C GLN A 2 6.02 -24.31 -3.40
N LEU A 3 4.98 -23.65 -3.89
CA LEU A 3 3.57 -23.89 -3.57
C LEU A 3 3.00 -25.20 -4.20
N HIS A 4 3.81 -25.99 -4.92
CA HIS A 4 3.32 -27.07 -5.77
C HIS A 4 2.91 -28.37 -5.05
N CYS A 5 3.02 -28.47 -3.72
CA CYS A 5 2.78 -29.72 -2.98
C CYS A 5 1.67 -29.63 -1.91
N LEU A 6 0.95 -28.51 -1.81
CA LEU A 6 -0.07 -28.28 -0.78
C LEU A 6 -1.46 -28.19 -1.44
N ASN A 7 -2.49 -28.72 -0.79
CA ASN A 7 -3.87 -28.46 -1.22
C ASN A 7 -4.24 -26.99 -0.90
N ALA A 8 -5.32 -26.47 -1.47
CA ALA A 8 -5.67 -25.05 -1.33
C ALA A 8 -5.90 -24.61 0.13
N GLU A 9 -6.42 -25.49 0.98
CA GLU A 9 -6.65 -25.24 2.41
C GLU A 9 -5.32 -25.16 3.19
N ASP A 10 -4.38 -26.05 2.87
CA ASP A 10 -3.03 -26.04 3.43
C ASP A 10 -2.24 -24.79 2.98
N VAL A 11 -2.43 -24.34 1.74
CA VAL A 11 -1.82 -23.10 1.23
C VAL A 11 -2.38 -21.88 1.97
N GLY A 12 -3.70 -21.75 2.07
CA GLY A 12 -4.35 -20.64 2.78
C GLY A 12 -3.89 -20.55 4.23
N SER A 13 -3.84 -21.69 4.92
CA SER A 13 -3.36 -21.79 6.31
C SER A 13 -1.89 -21.40 6.45
N ALA A 14 -1.03 -21.82 5.51
CA ALA A 14 0.39 -21.45 5.53
C ALA A 14 0.60 -19.95 5.29
N LEU A 15 -0.16 -19.36 4.36
CA LEU A 15 -0.14 -17.92 4.10
C LEU A 15 -0.63 -17.13 5.31
N ARG A 16 -1.76 -17.53 5.92
CA ARG A 16 -2.28 -16.91 7.13
C ARG A 16 -1.29 -16.97 8.29
N ASN A 17 -0.68 -18.14 8.53
CA ASN A 17 0.38 -18.29 9.53
C ASN A 17 1.56 -17.35 9.28
N GLN A 18 1.93 -17.10 8.02
CA GLN A 18 3.00 -16.14 7.72
C GLN A 18 2.59 -14.70 8.04
N LEU A 19 1.35 -14.29 7.71
CA LEU A 19 0.81 -12.98 8.10
C LEU A 19 0.79 -12.82 9.62
N ASP A 20 0.27 -13.81 10.34
CA ASP A 20 0.17 -13.74 11.80
C ASP A 20 1.55 -13.58 12.47
N ASN A 21 2.57 -14.23 11.92
CA ASN A 21 3.94 -14.16 12.45
C ASN A 21 4.73 -12.92 12.02
N LYS A 22 4.62 -12.51 10.74
CA LYS A 22 5.49 -11.48 10.13
C LYS A 22 4.79 -10.16 9.81
N GLY A 23 3.48 -10.19 9.60
CA GLY A 23 2.68 -9.03 9.20
C GLY A 23 2.65 -8.79 7.70
N TYR A 24 3.34 -9.61 6.91
CA TYR A 24 3.34 -9.51 5.45
C TYR A 24 3.60 -10.88 4.79
N ILE A 25 3.16 -10.99 3.54
CA ILE A 25 3.57 -12.04 2.61
C ILE A 25 4.13 -11.36 1.37
N TYR A 26 5.19 -11.94 0.81
CA TYR A 26 5.71 -11.53 -0.48
C TYR A 26 5.58 -12.69 -1.47
N LEU A 27 4.88 -12.43 -2.59
CA LEU A 27 4.59 -13.42 -3.62
C LEU A 27 5.16 -12.94 -4.97
N LYS A 28 5.95 -13.78 -5.63
CA LYS A 28 6.50 -13.51 -6.96
C LYS A 28 5.58 -14.08 -8.04
N GLN A 29 5.45 -13.35 -9.16
CA GLN A 29 4.80 -13.83 -10.39
C GLN A 29 3.35 -14.32 -10.18
N VAL A 30 2.58 -13.63 -9.33
CA VAL A 30 1.15 -13.92 -9.13
C VAL A 30 0.33 -13.44 -10.32
N LEU A 31 0.68 -12.28 -10.86
CA LEU A 31 -0.06 -11.61 -11.93
C LEU A 31 0.62 -11.85 -13.28
N PRO A 32 -0.14 -12.03 -14.37
CA PRO A 32 0.43 -12.09 -15.71
C PRO A 32 1.14 -10.78 -16.06
N GLU A 33 2.38 -10.88 -16.53
CA GLU A 33 3.20 -9.71 -16.89
C GLU A 33 2.54 -8.83 -17.95
N GLU A 34 1.86 -9.45 -18.93
CA GLU A 34 1.14 -8.73 -19.98
C GLU A 34 0.04 -7.82 -19.43
N ASP A 35 -0.68 -8.25 -18.38
CA ASP A 35 -1.75 -7.46 -17.78
C ASP A 35 -1.18 -6.27 -17.02
N VAL A 36 -0.10 -6.49 -16.27
CA VAL A 36 0.63 -5.42 -15.56
C VAL A 36 1.17 -4.39 -16.56
N LEU A 37 1.75 -4.84 -17.68
CA LEU A 37 2.25 -3.93 -18.73
C LEU A 37 1.13 -3.14 -19.39
N LYS A 38 -0.03 -3.76 -19.67
CA LYS A 38 -1.20 -3.04 -20.23
C LYS A 38 -1.73 -1.99 -19.26
N ALA A 39 -1.82 -2.32 -17.98
CA ALA A 39 -2.23 -1.40 -16.93
C ALA A 39 -1.27 -0.20 -16.82
N LYS A 40 0.04 -0.47 -16.77
CA LYS A 40 1.10 0.54 -16.80
C LYS A 40 0.98 1.48 -18.01
N VAL A 41 0.78 0.92 -19.20
CA VAL A 41 0.60 1.73 -20.42
C VAL A 41 -0.69 2.54 -20.35
N ALA A 42 -1.80 1.96 -19.90
CA ALA A 42 -3.06 2.69 -19.76
C ALA A 42 -2.92 3.91 -18.84
N ASP A 43 -2.12 3.83 -17.77
CA ASP A 43 -1.87 4.97 -16.88
C ASP A 43 -0.88 5.99 -17.46
N ILE A 44 0.15 5.53 -18.18
CA ILE A 44 1.28 6.38 -18.62
C ILE A 44 1.05 6.98 -20.02
N THR A 45 0.11 6.47 -20.81
CA THR A 45 -0.08 7.00 -22.18
C THR A 45 -0.67 8.41 -22.11
N PRO A 46 -0.09 9.39 -22.83
CA PRO A 46 -0.64 10.75 -22.91
C PRO A 46 -2.12 10.84 -23.29
N LEU A 47 -2.66 9.84 -23.98
CA LEU A 47 -4.07 9.78 -24.39
C LEU A 47 -5.05 9.71 -23.21
N HIS A 48 -4.86 8.79 -22.26
CA HIS A 48 -5.76 8.70 -21.10
C HIS A 48 -5.56 9.86 -20.13
N PHE A 49 -4.35 10.41 -20.04
CA PHE A 49 -4.11 11.65 -19.30
C PHE A 49 -4.89 12.83 -19.92
N LEU A 50 -4.89 12.95 -21.25
CA LEU A 50 -5.67 13.99 -21.96
C LEU A 50 -7.19 13.78 -21.79
N GLU A 51 -7.68 12.54 -21.82
CA GLU A 51 -9.09 12.22 -21.54
C GLU A 51 -9.48 12.54 -20.09
N TYR A 52 -8.59 12.26 -19.13
CA TYR A 52 -8.79 12.62 -17.72
C TYR A 52 -8.79 14.14 -17.53
N LEU A 53 -7.87 14.87 -18.18
CA LEU A 53 -7.88 16.34 -18.18
C LEU A 53 -9.15 16.91 -18.82
N GLN A 54 -9.65 16.29 -19.89
CA GLN A 54 -10.93 16.66 -20.50
C GLN A 54 -12.09 16.44 -19.53
N HIS A 55 -12.13 15.29 -18.84
CA HIS A 55 -13.14 15.01 -17.82
C HIS A 55 -13.10 16.02 -16.66
N LEU A 56 -11.92 16.38 -16.18
CA LEU A 56 -11.75 17.40 -15.13
C LEU A 56 -12.15 18.82 -15.60
N ASN A 57 -11.93 19.13 -16.88
CA ASN A 57 -12.41 20.36 -17.51
C ASN A 57 -13.94 20.38 -17.61
N ASP A 58 -14.54 19.27 -18.03
CA ASP A 58 -15.99 19.13 -18.21
C ASP A 58 -16.76 19.13 -16.87
N THR A 59 -16.11 18.67 -15.79
CA THR A 59 -16.65 18.72 -14.42
C THR A 59 -16.37 20.05 -13.70
N GLY A 60 -15.72 21.01 -14.37
CA GLY A 60 -15.44 22.36 -13.84
C GLY A 60 -14.37 22.40 -12.74
N VAL A 61 -13.61 21.31 -12.56
CA VAL A 61 -12.55 21.19 -11.55
C VAL A 61 -11.30 21.99 -11.94
N ILE A 62 -11.05 22.17 -13.24
CA ILE A 62 -9.90 22.93 -13.74
C ILE A 62 -10.31 24.38 -14.05
N THR A 63 -10.04 25.30 -13.13
CA THR A 63 -9.90 26.72 -13.48
C THR A 63 -8.42 26.99 -13.75
N LYS A 64 -8.08 27.17 -15.03
CA LYS A 64 -6.80 27.64 -15.59
C LYS A 64 -5.53 27.28 -14.79
N GLN A 65 -4.65 26.55 -15.48
CA GLN A 65 -3.19 26.54 -15.32
C GLN A 65 -2.64 25.49 -14.36
N ILE A 66 -2.42 24.26 -14.85
CA ILE A 66 -1.11 23.59 -14.86
C ILE A 66 -1.04 22.84 -16.20
N PHE A 67 -0.42 23.47 -17.19
CA PHE A 67 0.00 22.82 -18.43
C PHE A 67 1.53 22.79 -18.42
N SER A 68 2.06 21.60 -18.70
CA SER A 68 3.45 21.29 -19.09
C SER A 68 4.45 20.86 -18.00
N SER A 69 5.11 19.74 -18.33
CA SER A 69 6.42 19.21 -17.94
C SER A 69 6.56 18.15 -16.82
N SER A 70 5.49 17.69 -16.18
CA SER A 70 5.62 16.89 -14.95
C SER A 70 5.83 15.37 -15.08
N TYR A 71 5.96 14.82 -16.30
CA TYR A 71 6.07 13.37 -16.52
C TYR A 71 7.09 13.07 -17.63
N ILE A 72 8.23 12.48 -17.26
CA ILE A 72 9.14 11.78 -18.19
C ILE A 72 9.43 10.43 -17.55
N ASP A 73 9.15 9.34 -18.26
CA ASP A 73 9.43 7.96 -17.83
C ASP A 73 8.86 7.55 -16.45
N GLY A 74 7.68 8.06 -16.08
CA GLY A 74 7.00 7.67 -14.83
C GLY A 74 7.50 8.38 -13.57
N ILE A 75 8.40 9.35 -13.70
CA ILE A 75 8.90 10.18 -12.59
C ILE A 75 8.14 11.51 -12.57
N LEU A 76 7.56 11.84 -11.42
CA LEU A 76 6.96 13.15 -11.18
C LEU A 76 8.06 14.21 -11.03
N SER A 77 7.88 15.35 -11.68
CA SER A 77 8.73 16.53 -11.44
C SER A 77 8.70 16.94 -9.96
N ASP A 78 9.81 17.47 -9.45
CA ASP A 78 9.93 17.98 -8.06
C ASP A 78 8.90 19.05 -7.67
N SER A 79 8.19 19.63 -8.64
CA SER A 79 7.08 20.58 -8.43
C SER A 79 5.70 19.93 -8.23
N CYS A 80 5.61 18.59 -8.17
CA CYS A 80 4.36 17.89 -7.90
C CYS A 80 4.24 17.51 -6.42
N ASP A 81 3.41 18.26 -5.69
CA ASP A 81 3.01 17.97 -4.31
C ASP A 81 1.75 17.09 -4.23
N ILE A 82 1.38 16.67 -3.01
CA ILE A 82 0.10 16.02 -2.69
C ILE A 82 -1.06 16.89 -3.25
N GLY A 83 -1.88 16.30 -4.12
CA GLY A 83 -2.96 17.01 -4.82
C GLY A 83 -2.62 17.49 -6.24
N SER A 84 -1.41 17.18 -6.72
CA SER A 84 -1.05 17.40 -8.13
C SER A 84 -1.92 16.56 -9.06
N ILE A 85 -2.37 17.17 -10.15
CA ILE A 85 -3.16 16.50 -11.18
C ILE A 85 -2.20 15.71 -12.09
N PRO A 86 -2.50 14.42 -12.38
CA PRO A 86 -3.75 13.75 -12.09
C PRO A 86 -3.81 13.16 -10.67
N SER A 87 -4.99 13.16 -10.05
CA SER A 87 -5.17 12.45 -8.77
C SER A 87 -5.02 10.96 -9.02
N LEU A 88 -3.92 10.38 -8.56
CA LEU A 88 -3.66 8.94 -8.64
C LEU A 88 -4.34 8.17 -7.51
N GLU A 89 -4.98 8.86 -6.58
CA GLU A 89 -5.73 8.26 -5.49
C GLU A 89 -7.23 8.54 -5.69
N GLY A 90 -8.06 7.57 -5.29
CA GLY A 90 -9.51 7.70 -5.29
C GLY A 90 -10.25 6.73 -6.20
N SER A 91 -11.53 7.01 -6.34
CA SER A 91 -12.40 6.39 -7.34
C SER A 91 -12.50 7.37 -8.51
N ASN A 92 -11.65 7.20 -9.51
CA ASN A 92 -11.54 8.12 -10.64
C ASN A 92 -11.24 7.35 -11.94
N PRO A 93 -11.32 7.99 -13.13
CA PRO A 93 -11.14 7.29 -14.40
C PRO A 93 -9.80 6.57 -14.59
N ILE A 94 -8.74 6.99 -13.90
CA ILE A 94 -7.42 6.34 -13.95
C ILE A 94 -7.44 5.10 -13.07
N THR A 95 -7.75 5.26 -11.79
CA THR A 95 -7.76 4.15 -10.82
C THR A 95 -8.80 3.07 -11.12
N ASN A 96 -9.90 3.45 -11.76
CA ASN A 96 -10.98 2.55 -12.17
C ASN A 96 -10.94 2.23 -13.67
N HIS A 97 -9.84 2.53 -14.37
CA HIS A 97 -9.67 2.14 -15.76
C HIS A 97 -9.76 0.60 -15.88
N PRO A 98 -10.43 0.03 -16.91
CA PRO A 98 -10.60 -1.41 -17.03
C PRO A 98 -9.29 -2.22 -16.99
N ALA A 99 -8.22 -1.70 -17.58
CA ALA A 99 -6.91 -2.34 -17.52
C ALA A 99 -6.32 -2.34 -16.10
N MET A 100 -6.55 -1.28 -15.32
CA MET A 100 -6.12 -1.19 -13.92
C MET A 100 -6.91 -2.15 -13.03
N LEU A 101 -8.24 -2.15 -13.15
CA LEU A 101 -9.11 -3.10 -12.45
C LEU A 101 -8.76 -4.55 -12.79
N HIS A 102 -8.40 -4.84 -14.04
CA HIS A 102 -7.98 -6.19 -14.43
C HIS A 102 -6.73 -6.71 -13.68
N VAL A 103 -5.88 -5.80 -13.21
CA VAL A 103 -4.68 -6.10 -12.43
C VAL A 103 -4.97 -6.12 -10.93
N ILE A 104 -5.57 -5.05 -10.40
CA ILE A 104 -5.77 -4.91 -8.94
C ILE A 104 -6.96 -5.72 -8.40
N GLU A 105 -7.86 -6.16 -9.29
CA GLU A 105 -8.98 -7.06 -9.00
C GLU A 105 -8.84 -8.38 -9.79
N ASN A 106 -7.59 -8.80 -10.05
CA ASN A 106 -7.34 -10.03 -10.78
C ASN A 106 -7.88 -11.26 -10.03
N PRO A 107 -8.49 -12.26 -10.72
CA PRO A 107 -8.99 -13.48 -10.09
C PRO A 107 -7.96 -14.22 -9.23
N TYR A 108 -6.67 -14.21 -9.61
CA TYR A 108 -5.63 -14.85 -8.80
C TYR A 108 -5.46 -14.20 -7.43
N LEU A 109 -5.64 -12.87 -7.33
CA LEU A 109 -5.65 -12.17 -6.04
C LEU A 109 -6.87 -12.58 -5.23
N TYR A 110 -8.05 -12.60 -5.85
CA TYR A 110 -9.27 -13.04 -5.17
C TYR A 110 -9.14 -14.46 -4.62
N ASP A 111 -8.56 -15.40 -5.35
CA ASP A 111 -8.33 -16.77 -4.88
C ASP A 111 -7.37 -16.81 -3.68
N ILE A 112 -6.25 -16.07 -3.75
CA ILE A 112 -5.29 -15.98 -2.65
C ILE A 112 -5.95 -15.41 -1.40
N PHE A 113 -6.62 -14.26 -1.50
CA PHE A 113 -7.27 -13.62 -0.37
C PHE A 113 -8.43 -14.47 0.17
N THR A 114 -9.21 -15.12 -0.69
CA THR A 114 -10.25 -16.08 -0.27
C THR A 114 -9.65 -17.22 0.56
N SER A 115 -8.48 -17.73 0.17
CA SER A 115 -7.78 -18.77 0.95
C SER A 115 -7.30 -18.25 2.31
N ILE A 116 -6.81 -17.01 2.38
CA ILE A 116 -6.37 -16.36 3.63
C ILE A 116 -7.55 -16.07 4.57
N PHE A 117 -8.73 -15.78 4.01
CA PHE A 117 -9.97 -15.54 4.75
C PHE A 117 -10.83 -16.80 4.92
N HIS A 118 -10.21 -17.98 4.92
CA HIS A 118 -10.88 -19.26 5.22
C HIS A 118 -12.11 -19.55 4.33
N GLY A 119 -12.01 -19.22 3.04
CA GLY A 119 -13.07 -19.43 2.06
C GLY A 119 -14.08 -18.29 1.93
N ILE A 120 -13.93 -17.21 2.72
CA ILE A 120 -14.77 -16.02 2.58
C ILE A 120 -14.25 -15.18 1.41
N HIS A 121 -15.13 -14.87 0.46
CA HIS A 121 -14.78 -14.02 -0.66
C HIS A 121 -14.46 -12.58 -0.18
N PRO A 122 -13.29 -12.03 -0.50
CA PRO A 122 -12.91 -10.69 -0.08
C PRO A 122 -13.65 -9.62 -0.91
N VAL A 123 -13.79 -8.44 -0.34
CA VAL A 123 -14.26 -7.24 -1.05
C VAL A 123 -13.15 -6.21 -1.01
N THR A 124 -12.94 -5.50 -2.11
CA THR A 124 -11.96 -4.41 -2.19
C THR A 124 -12.66 -3.07 -2.10
N PHE A 125 -11.96 -2.01 -1.68
CA PHE A 125 -12.50 -0.66 -1.67
C PHE A 125 -12.69 -0.14 -3.09
N ASP A 126 -13.74 0.66 -3.33
CA ASP A 126 -13.90 1.42 -4.58
C ASP A 126 -12.82 2.50 -4.72
N TYR A 127 -12.30 2.98 -3.58
CA TYR A 127 -11.16 3.88 -3.53
C TYR A 127 -9.88 3.06 -3.74
N LYS A 128 -9.06 3.43 -4.74
CA LYS A 128 -7.76 2.81 -4.98
C LYS A 128 -6.63 3.82 -4.81
N TRP A 129 -5.45 3.33 -4.46
CA TRP A 129 -4.26 4.14 -4.21
C TRP A 129 -3.17 3.82 -5.24
N LEU A 130 -3.32 4.36 -6.46
CA LEU A 130 -2.21 4.37 -7.40
C LEU A 130 -1.21 5.44 -6.94
N ARG A 131 0.09 5.11 -6.95
CA ARG A 131 1.13 6.00 -6.44
C ARG A 131 2.28 6.13 -7.41
N THR A 132 2.75 7.36 -7.58
CA THR A 132 4.05 7.70 -8.12
C THR A 132 4.74 8.64 -7.15
N MET A 133 6.05 8.51 -7.00
CA MET A 133 6.83 9.34 -6.07
C MET A 133 7.80 10.22 -6.86
N TYR A 134 7.96 11.47 -6.43
CA TYR A 134 9.04 12.34 -6.90
C TYR A 134 10.35 11.98 -6.18
N HIS A 135 11.48 12.50 -6.66
CA HIS A 135 12.79 12.20 -6.09
C HIS A 135 12.91 12.68 -4.63
N GLY A 136 13.23 11.77 -3.71
CA GLY A 136 13.34 12.06 -2.28
C GLY A 136 12.00 12.09 -1.52
N GLY A 137 10.86 11.92 -2.22
CA GLY A 137 9.57 11.79 -1.58
C GLY A 137 9.38 10.43 -0.91
N ASN A 138 8.63 10.39 0.20
CA ASN A 138 8.21 9.16 0.85
C ASN A 138 6.81 9.33 1.46
N THR A 139 6.18 8.21 1.82
CA THR A 139 5.11 8.21 2.83
C THR A 139 5.74 7.87 4.17
N GLY A 140 5.53 8.70 5.19
CA GLY A 140 6.00 8.42 6.54
C GLY A 140 5.48 7.09 7.07
N CYS A 141 6.07 6.56 8.14
CA CYS A 141 5.67 5.31 8.75
C CYS A 141 4.25 5.42 9.32
N HIS A 142 3.36 4.52 8.90
CA HIS A 142 1.96 4.51 9.31
C HIS A 142 1.36 3.10 9.29
N MET A 143 0.11 2.98 9.74
CA MET A 143 -0.70 1.77 9.59
C MET A 143 -2.00 2.12 8.88
N ASP A 144 -2.33 1.39 7.81
CA ASP A 144 -3.53 1.64 7.01
C ASP A 144 -4.83 1.59 7.84
N ARG A 145 -4.84 0.79 8.92
CA ARG A 145 -5.94 0.72 9.87
C ARG A 145 -6.33 2.08 10.46
N VAL A 146 -5.41 3.03 10.58
CA VAL A 146 -5.71 4.40 11.05
C VAL A 146 -6.68 5.13 10.11
N TYR A 147 -6.67 4.77 8.83
CA TYR A 147 -7.52 5.38 7.80
C TYR A 147 -8.71 4.48 7.42
N MET A 148 -8.58 3.16 7.57
CA MET A 148 -9.44 2.17 6.90
C MET A 148 -10.12 1.15 7.83
N ASN A 149 -10.31 1.43 9.13
CA ASN A 149 -10.83 0.44 10.09
C ASN A 149 -12.37 0.30 10.17
N ARG A 150 -13.16 1.11 9.46
CA ARG A 150 -14.62 1.15 9.63
C ARG A 150 -15.30 -0.07 8.99
N GLY A 151 -15.28 -1.20 9.69
CA GLY A 151 -16.13 -2.36 9.38
C GLY A 151 -15.54 -3.71 9.78
N SER A 152 -14.21 -3.86 9.76
CA SER A 152 -13.56 -5.14 10.06
C SER A 152 -12.12 -4.95 10.53
N SER A 153 -11.66 -5.79 11.45
CA SER A 153 -10.23 -5.97 11.74
C SER A 153 -9.54 -6.90 10.74
N GLU A 154 -10.30 -7.64 9.93
CA GLU A 154 -9.81 -8.47 8.83
C GLU A 154 -9.60 -7.61 7.58
N LEU A 155 -8.64 -6.68 7.68
CA LEU A 155 -8.21 -5.82 6.58
C LEU A 155 -6.79 -6.20 6.17
N LEU A 156 -6.56 -6.35 4.87
CA LEU A 156 -5.25 -6.62 4.30
C LEU A 156 -4.98 -5.68 3.12
N THR A 157 -3.78 -5.15 3.05
CA THR A 157 -3.31 -4.29 1.95
C THR A 157 -2.56 -5.12 0.92
N CYS A 158 -2.89 -4.96 -0.37
CA CYS A 158 -2.13 -5.54 -1.48
C CYS A 158 -1.33 -4.44 -2.17
N TRP A 159 0.00 -4.51 -2.08
CA TRP A 159 0.88 -3.61 -2.81
C TRP A 159 1.41 -4.32 -4.07
N ILE A 160 1.14 -3.73 -5.23
CA ILE A 160 1.50 -4.32 -6.53
C ILE A 160 2.43 -3.35 -7.25
N PRO A 161 3.68 -3.73 -7.55
CA PRO A 161 4.54 -2.92 -8.40
C PRO A 161 4.03 -3.00 -9.85
N LEU A 162 3.76 -1.85 -10.47
CA LEU A 162 3.44 -1.76 -11.90
C LEU A 162 4.69 -1.68 -12.78
N ASP A 163 5.87 -1.60 -12.17
CA ASP A 163 7.15 -1.57 -12.85
C ASP A 163 8.21 -2.40 -12.11
N ASN A 164 9.35 -2.63 -12.76
CA ASN A 164 10.51 -3.18 -12.09
C ASN A 164 11.12 -2.12 -11.17
N ILE A 165 10.89 -2.30 -9.87
CA ILE A 165 11.33 -1.37 -8.83
C ILE A 165 12.72 -1.77 -8.33
N ALA A 166 13.73 -0.96 -8.65
CA ALA A 166 15.03 -1.04 -8.00
C ALA A 166 15.00 -0.37 -6.61
N LEU A 167 15.95 -0.77 -5.75
CA LEU A 167 16.07 -0.26 -4.37
C LEU A 167 16.17 1.28 -4.30
N ASP A 168 16.76 1.91 -5.30
CA ASP A 168 16.99 3.36 -5.40
C ASP A 168 15.83 4.12 -6.06
N MET A 169 14.80 3.44 -6.57
CA MET A 169 13.67 4.08 -7.27
C MET A 169 12.50 4.39 -6.34
N SER A 170 12.02 3.41 -5.57
CA SER A 170 10.99 3.56 -4.51
C SER A 170 10.58 2.18 -3.99
N VAL A 171 10.92 1.80 -2.76
CA VAL A 171 10.52 0.49 -2.19
C VAL A 171 9.50 0.64 -1.09
N LEU A 172 8.62 -0.35 -0.95
CA LEU A 172 7.80 -0.47 0.24
C LEU A 172 8.68 -0.99 1.38
N ALA A 173 8.75 -0.25 2.48
CA ALA A 173 9.40 -0.67 3.71
C ALA A 173 8.34 -1.11 4.74
N ILE A 174 8.56 -2.28 5.36
CA ILE A 174 7.66 -2.90 6.33
C ILE A 174 8.45 -3.22 7.59
N LEU A 175 7.89 -2.87 8.75
CA LEU A 175 8.45 -3.25 10.04
C LEU A 175 7.89 -4.61 10.46
N GLU A 176 8.70 -5.65 10.31
CA GLU A 176 8.30 -7.05 10.50
C GLU A 176 7.79 -7.30 11.93
N GLY A 177 6.58 -7.87 12.03
CA GLY A 177 5.95 -8.23 13.30
C GLY A 177 5.43 -7.05 14.12
N SER A 178 5.40 -5.83 13.57
CA SER A 178 4.91 -4.63 14.28
C SER A 178 3.42 -4.69 14.63
N HIS A 179 2.64 -5.57 13.97
CA HIS A 179 1.22 -5.82 14.22
C HIS A 179 0.93 -6.76 15.40
N ARG A 180 1.96 -7.43 15.93
CA ARG A 180 1.79 -8.51 16.92
C ARG A 180 1.42 -7.98 18.31
N MET A 181 0.43 -8.64 18.91
CA MET A 181 -0.07 -8.35 20.26
C MET A 181 0.33 -9.39 21.31
N ASP A 182 0.97 -10.49 20.91
CA ASP A 182 1.41 -11.58 21.80
C ASP A 182 2.73 -11.28 22.54
N ARG A 183 3.09 -10.00 22.62
CA ARG A 183 4.26 -9.47 23.32
C ARG A 183 3.89 -9.00 24.73
N SER A 184 4.89 -8.63 25.53
CA SER A 184 4.66 -8.03 26.85
C SER A 184 3.86 -6.74 26.72
N GLU A 185 2.97 -6.44 27.68
CA GLU A 185 2.28 -5.14 27.76
C GLU A 185 3.23 -3.93 27.81
N ASN A 186 4.47 -4.14 28.26
CA ASN A 186 5.49 -3.11 28.32
C ASN A 186 6.29 -2.96 27.02
N ASP A 187 6.10 -3.86 26.04
CA ASP A 187 6.70 -3.80 24.73
C ASP A 187 6.22 -2.56 23.97
N ILE A 188 7.15 -1.92 23.25
CA ILE A 188 6.85 -0.70 22.52
C ILE A 188 5.84 -0.94 21.39
N TYR A 189 5.90 -2.07 20.70
CA TYR A 189 4.96 -2.40 19.64
C TYR A 189 3.56 -2.60 20.21
N THR A 190 3.44 -3.25 21.37
CA THR A 190 2.15 -3.37 22.07
C THR A 190 1.58 -2.00 22.44
N LYS A 191 2.42 -1.07 22.92
CA LYS A 191 2.01 0.32 23.19
C LYS A 191 1.60 1.05 21.91
N LEU A 192 2.36 0.91 20.83
CA LEU A 192 2.04 1.49 19.52
C LEU A 192 0.68 0.98 19.01
N GLN A 193 0.42 -0.31 19.17
CA GLN A 193 -0.85 -0.94 18.78
C GLN A 193 -2.03 -0.42 19.61
N HIS A 194 -1.87 -0.30 20.93
CA HIS A 194 -2.92 0.21 21.83
C HIS A 194 -3.08 1.75 21.82
N THR A 195 -2.23 2.48 21.08
CA THR A 195 -2.30 3.93 21.00
C THR A 195 -2.49 4.37 19.55
N TYR A 196 -1.41 4.52 18.80
CA TYR A 196 -1.43 4.97 17.42
C TYR A 196 -2.29 4.08 16.51
N ALA A 197 -2.13 2.75 16.55
CA ALA A 197 -2.83 1.85 15.64
C ALA A 197 -4.33 1.69 15.97
N ASP A 198 -4.74 2.07 17.18
CA ASP A 198 -6.16 2.11 17.57
C ASP A 198 -6.82 3.44 17.21
N MET A 199 -6.05 4.44 16.74
CA MET A 199 -6.61 5.70 16.24
C MET A 199 -7.42 5.48 14.97
N ASP A 200 -8.36 6.38 14.74
CA ASP A 200 -9.14 6.45 13.52
C ASP A 200 -9.25 7.91 13.06
N VAL A 201 -8.85 8.16 11.82
CA VAL A 201 -8.75 9.52 11.25
C VAL A 201 -10.08 10.29 11.35
N GLU A 202 -11.22 9.63 11.17
CA GLU A 202 -12.53 10.28 11.21
C GLU A 202 -13.10 10.40 12.64
N ARG A 203 -13.10 9.30 13.40
CA ARG A 203 -13.61 9.22 14.78
C ARG A 203 -12.86 10.19 15.68
N ASP A 204 -11.54 10.20 15.58
CA ASP A 204 -10.66 11.00 16.42
C ASP A 204 -10.34 12.37 15.79
N LYS A 205 -10.81 12.60 14.56
CA LYS A 205 -10.64 13.85 13.81
C LYS A 205 -9.17 14.26 13.70
N LEU A 206 -8.31 13.28 13.42
CA LEU A 206 -6.89 13.50 13.29
C LEU A 206 -6.63 14.59 12.25
N GLN A 207 -5.68 15.48 12.55
CA GLN A 207 -5.26 16.55 11.66
C GLN A 207 -3.90 16.18 11.05
N GLY A 208 -3.65 16.64 9.82
CA GLY A 208 -2.41 16.36 9.10
C GLY A 208 -2.43 14.99 8.41
N THR A 209 -1.26 14.36 8.32
CA THR A 209 -1.05 13.15 7.50
C THR A 209 -1.62 11.88 8.14
N GLY A 210 -1.75 11.84 9.47
CA GLY A 210 -2.05 10.61 10.21
C GLY A 210 -0.87 9.63 10.32
N TRP A 211 0.32 10.02 9.85
CA TRP A 211 1.53 9.23 10.02
C TRP A 211 1.98 9.22 11.47
N PHE A 212 2.63 8.13 11.88
CA PHE A 212 3.27 8.05 13.18
C PHE A 212 4.54 8.90 13.19
N THR A 213 5.39 8.75 12.17
CA THR A 213 6.66 9.48 12.03
C THR A 213 7.15 9.49 10.59
N GLU A 214 7.97 10.46 10.23
CA GLU A 214 8.73 10.48 8.97
C GLU A 214 10.15 9.91 9.15
N ASP A 215 10.61 9.73 10.39
CA ASP A 215 11.93 9.18 10.69
C ASP A 215 11.83 7.71 11.12
N PRO A 216 12.16 6.73 10.24
CA PRO A 216 12.12 5.32 10.60
C PRO A 216 13.11 4.96 11.72
N MET A 217 14.10 5.83 12.01
CA MET A 217 15.03 5.61 13.12
C MET A 217 14.37 5.76 14.50
N GLU A 218 13.22 6.46 14.59
CA GLU A 218 12.49 6.58 15.86
C GLU A 218 12.10 5.20 16.43
N PHE A 219 11.82 4.21 15.60
CA PHE A 219 11.50 2.86 16.07
C PHE A 219 12.68 2.20 16.82
N TYR A 220 13.92 2.56 16.52
CA TYR A 220 15.09 2.09 17.27
C TYR A 220 15.20 2.80 18.62
N HIS A 221 14.98 4.11 18.67
CA HIS A 221 15.02 4.88 19.92
C HIS A 221 13.88 4.50 20.88
N LEU A 222 12.70 4.21 20.34
CA LEU A 222 11.57 3.76 21.15
C LEU A 222 11.85 2.39 21.80
N ASN A 223 12.71 1.57 21.19
CA ASN A 223 13.16 0.31 21.74
C ASN A 223 14.22 0.51 22.84
N GLU A 224 15.20 1.39 22.65
CA GLU A 224 16.24 1.68 23.67
C GLU A 224 15.68 2.20 25.00
N ALA A 225 14.54 2.90 24.96
CA ALA A 225 13.85 3.38 26.17
C ALA A 225 13.21 2.24 27.00
N CYS A 226 13.02 1.04 26.42
CA CYS A 226 12.46 -0.10 27.10
C CYS A 226 13.60 -1.05 27.52
N GLN A 227 14.00 -1.00 28.79
CA GLN A 227 15.13 -1.79 29.32
C GLN A 227 14.89 -3.33 29.30
N SER A 228 13.72 -3.79 28.84
CA SER A 228 13.27 -5.17 28.84
C SER A 228 12.63 -5.64 27.50
N CYS A 229 12.78 -4.89 26.41
CA CYS A 229 12.28 -5.33 25.10
C CYS A 229 13.31 -6.20 24.39
N ASP A 230 12.98 -7.48 24.20
CA ASP A 230 13.85 -8.46 23.53
C ASP A 230 13.86 -8.32 22.00
N SER A 231 13.05 -7.42 21.43
CA SER A 231 12.83 -7.32 19.99
C SER A 231 13.35 -6.03 19.38
N HIS A 232 14.42 -6.10 18.60
CA HIS A 232 14.89 -4.99 17.77
C HIS A 232 13.99 -4.79 16.54
N PRO A 233 13.82 -3.53 16.07
CA PRO A 233 13.16 -3.27 14.79
C PRO A 233 13.83 -4.00 13.63
N VAL A 234 13.05 -4.79 12.89
CA VAL A 234 13.50 -5.49 11.68
C VAL A 234 12.74 -4.90 10.49
N TRP A 235 13.38 -3.98 9.79
CA TRP A 235 12.86 -3.45 8.53
C TRP A 235 13.10 -4.43 7.39
N LYS A 236 12.09 -4.58 6.55
CA LYS A 236 12.12 -5.31 5.29
C LYS A 236 11.67 -4.41 4.18
N THR A 237 12.31 -4.52 3.03
CA THR A 237 11.95 -3.81 1.81
C THR A 237 11.59 -4.80 0.71
N THR A 238 10.87 -4.34 -0.31
CA THR A 238 10.63 -5.16 -1.51
C THR A 238 11.92 -5.60 -2.21
N GLY A 239 13.05 -4.92 -1.98
CA GLY A 239 14.36 -5.33 -2.50
C GLY A 239 15.08 -6.43 -1.71
N ASP A 240 14.55 -6.83 -0.54
CA ASP A 240 15.11 -7.95 0.24
C ASP A 240 14.72 -9.34 -0.28
N PHE A 241 13.86 -9.43 -1.32
CA PHE A 241 13.19 -10.67 -1.73
C PHE A 241 13.52 -11.20 -3.13
#